data_AF-R7VDT0-F1
#
_entry.id   AF-R7VDT0-F1
#
_cell.length_a   1.000
_cell.length_b   1.000
_cell.length_c   1.000
_cell.angle_alpha   90.00
_cell.angle_beta   90.00
_cell.angle_gamma   90.00
#
_symmetry.space_group_name_H-M   'P 1'
#
loop_
_entity.id
_entity.type
_entity.pdbx_description
1 polymer ?
#
loop_
_entity_poly.entity_id
_entity_poly.type
_entity_poly.pdbx_seq_one_letter_code
_entity_poly.pdbx_strand_id
1 'polypeptide(L)'
;MESATPTSLAMKREHRSHHIFMVIVNFFIFLALFVIICMIISDYDEGVFAKPESELRLQYEFTLILTPLKNGLEIVIYAWQLVWLLYNVVLLTRESVGGYLYYSPEYLPFTMNVSFSALGILNIVWLFLWSSQKLVAEISVFLVMVVLCLFSFVITVRKLNEHGLQLLQQNLKLDVILTRLLVHNGLMAINTYLWLHFFAHLGLVLLTEGVLSTPDDAITLALGLMAVFIIIESIITIFMFDRYTRYLFSTYIVQIWMFSTMIDFFFDGNNRNSVIVAILLALSIGLLLIKIYRVFRASCVNAEPLLDGIELEDETDEVEIDNVEFDGEINLPPLQPQIPPNVEIFHFMGTDMPGNVPSQPGYRRPPQGTFFETAMPSQPGYRRPPPRTYGPCRAHTRQPHGRVHYTVRGAPMPAMQQQGSYRTNVQVENQPSRYRIDPDRVRRY
;
A
#
# COMPACT_ATOMS: atom_id res chain seq x y z
N MET A 1 -45.37 26.61 26.55
CA MET A 1 -45.41 25.50 25.56
C MET A 1 -45.40 26.12 24.17
N GLU A 2 -44.20 26.46 23.70
CA GLU A 2 -43.89 26.42 22.26
C GLU A 2 -42.87 25.30 22.18
N SER A 3 -43.30 24.13 21.70
CA SER A 3 -42.41 23.03 21.43
C SER A 3 -41.47 23.48 20.32
N ALA A 4 -40.30 23.98 20.70
CA ALA A 4 -39.14 23.97 19.83
C ALA A 4 -38.88 22.50 19.48
N THR A 5 -39.54 22.06 18.42
CA THR A 5 -39.12 20.90 17.66
C THR A 5 -37.65 21.15 17.36
N PRO A 6 -36.72 20.25 17.73
CA PRO A 6 -35.42 20.28 17.12
C PRO A 6 -35.71 19.89 15.67
N THR A 7 -35.90 20.92 14.84
CA THR A 7 -35.40 20.96 13.48
C THR A 7 -33.91 20.68 13.64
N SER A 8 -33.59 19.40 13.84
CA SER A 8 -32.24 18.89 13.77
C SER A 8 -31.74 19.41 12.44
N LEU A 9 -30.72 20.25 12.54
CA LEU A 9 -30.16 20.95 11.42
C LEU A 9 -30.08 19.97 10.26
N ALA A 10 -30.91 20.21 9.24
CA ALA A 10 -30.58 19.82 7.89
C ALA A 10 -29.33 20.65 7.54
N MET A 11 -28.21 20.29 8.15
CA MET A 11 -26.90 20.85 7.88
C MET A 11 -26.73 20.55 6.41
N LYS A 12 -26.88 21.61 5.62
CA LYS A 12 -26.94 21.56 4.17
C LYS A 12 -25.71 20.77 3.73
N ARG A 13 -25.93 19.56 3.21
CA ARG A 13 -24.89 18.64 2.75
C ARG A 13 -24.27 19.22 1.48
N GLU A 14 -23.50 20.28 1.64
CA GLU A 14 -22.84 20.94 0.53
C GLU A 14 -21.55 20.20 0.20
N HIS A 15 -21.44 19.79 -1.06
CA HIS A 15 -20.21 19.22 -1.56
C HIS A 15 -19.11 20.27 -1.62
N ARG A 16 -17.92 19.95 -1.11
CA ARG A 16 -16.74 20.80 -1.26
C ARG A 16 -16.07 20.52 -2.60
N SER A 17 -16.46 21.28 -3.62
CA SER A 17 -16.01 21.08 -5.01
C SER A 17 -14.49 21.05 -5.17
N HIS A 18 -13.75 21.86 -4.40
CA HIS A 18 -12.28 21.88 -4.46
C HIS A 18 -11.64 20.58 -3.97
N HIS A 19 -12.21 19.93 -2.95
CA HIS A 19 -11.69 18.67 -2.43
C HIS A 19 -11.95 17.53 -3.41
N ILE A 20 -13.19 17.45 -3.92
CA ILE A 20 -13.58 16.49 -4.97
C ILE A 20 -12.66 16.63 -6.19
N PHE A 21 -12.46 17.87 -6.66
CA PHE A 21 -11.58 18.15 -7.78
C PHE A 21 -10.16 17.62 -7.54
N MET A 22 -9.55 17.89 -6.38
CA MET A 22 -8.19 17.41 -6.10
C MET A 22 -8.09 15.89 -5.98
N VAL A 23 -9.08 15.21 -5.40
CA VAL A 23 -9.09 13.73 -5.35
C VAL A 23 -9.11 13.15 -6.77
N ILE A 24 -9.95 13.71 -7.65
CA ILE A 24 -10.04 13.28 -9.05
C ILE A 24 -8.73 13.57 -9.80
N VAL A 25 -8.17 14.78 -9.65
CA VAL A 25 -6.90 15.16 -10.27
C VAL A 25 -5.77 14.23 -9.82
N ASN A 26 -5.66 13.97 -8.52
CA ASN A 26 -4.65 13.07 -7.96
C ASN A 26 -4.76 11.66 -8.56
N PHE A 27 -5.98 11.13 -8.65
CA PHE A 27 -6.23 9.82 -9.27
C PHE A 27 -5.76 9.78 -10.73
N PHE A 28 -6.12 10.78 -11.56
CA PHE A 28 -5.74 10.78 -12.97
C PHE A 28 -4.24 11.02 -13.20
N ILE A 29 -3.57 11.82 -12.37
CA ILE A 29 -2.11 11.98 -12.44
C ILE A 29 -1.42 10.63 -12.21
N PHE A 30 -1.83 9.89 -11.17
CA PHE A 30 -1.23 8.57 -10.89
C PHE A 30 -1.64 7.50 -11.89
N LEU A 31 -2.85 7.56 -12.44
CA LEU A 31 -3.24 6.68 -13.53
C LEU A 31 -2.35 6.92 -14.75
N ALA A 32 -2.12 8.18 -15.12
CA ALA A 32 -1.22 8.53 -16.22
C ALA A 32 0.22 8.06 -15.95
N LEU A 33 0.74 8.28 -14.74
CA LEU A 33 2.06 7.79 -14.33
C LEU A 33 2.14 6.26 -14.43
N PHE A 34 1.14 5.53 -13.93
CA PHE A 34 1.11 4.06 -14.00
C PHE A 34 1.10 3.57 -15.45
N VAL A 35 0.30 4.20 -16.32
CA VAL A 35 0.28 3.88 -17.76
C VAL A 35 1.64 4.14 -18.41
N ILE A 36 2.27 5.29 -18.14
CA ILE A 36 3.61 5.62 -18.65
C ILE A 36 4.62 4.54 -18.24
N ILE A 37 4.61 4.12 -16.97
CA ILE A 37 5.51 3.07 -16.47
C ILE A 37 5.25 1.73 -17.17
N CYS A 38 3.98 1.35 -17.36
CA CYS A 38 3.65 0.15 -18.12
C CYS A 38 4.11 0.22 -19.59
N MET A 39 4.05 1.41 -20.22
CA MET A 39 4.55 1.62 -21.57
C MET A 39 6.08 1.45 -21.64
N ILE A 40 6.81 2.06 -20.71
CA ILE A 40 8.27 1.94 -20.62
C ILE A 40 8.68 0.47 -20.48
N ILE A 41 8.03 -0.26 -19.57
CA ILE A 41 8.32 -1.69 -19.34
C ILE A 41 8.04 -2.55 -20.57
N SER A 42 7.06 -2.16 -21.38
CA SER A 42 6.67 -2.89 -22.59
C SER A 42 7.58 -2.60 -23.79
N ASP A 43 8.66 -1.81 -23.59
CA ASP A 43 9.52 -1.25 -24.65
C ASP A 43 8.70 -0.52 -25.75
N TYR A 44 7.51 -0.02 -25.39
CA TYR A 44 6.66 0.76 -26.28
C TYR A 44 7.04 2.24 -26.16
N ASP A 45 8.18 2.60 -26.75
CA ASP A 45 8.67 3.97 -26.80
C ASP A 45 8.60 4.49 -28.23
N GLU A 46 7.52 5.19 -28.58
CA GLU A 46 7.36 5.88 -29.87
C GLU A 46 8.22 7.15 -29.97
N GLY A 47 9.35 7.22 -29.27
CA GLY A 47 10.21 8.39 -29.18
C GLY A 47 9.71 9.44 -28.18
N VAL A 48 8.98 9.01 -27.15
CA VAL A 48 8.57 9.87 -26.02
C VAL A 48 9.78 10.18 -25.15
N PHE A 49 10.67 9.21 -25.00
CA PHE A 49 11.92 9.35 -24.26
C PHE A 49 13.09 9.60 -25.22
N ALA A 50 14.03 10.45 -24.81
CA ALA A 50 15.20 10.83 -25.61
C ALA A 50 16.14 9.64 -25.84
N LYS A 51 16.21 8.73 -24.86
CA LYS A 51 16.88 7.45 -24.95
C LYS A 51 16.00 6.36 -24.30
N PRO A 52 15.88 5.17 -24.91
CA PRO A 52 15.15 4.06 -24.33
C PRO A 52 15.86 3.54 -23.08
N GLU A 53 15.10 3.05 -22.10
CA GLU A 53 15.63 2.57 -20.81
C GLU A 53 16.69 1.46 -21.00
N SER A 54 16.48 0.59 -21.99
CA SER A 54 17.40 -0.49 -22.33
C SER A 54 18.79 0.00 -22.75
N GLU A 55 18.89 1.14 -23.44
CA GLU A 55 20.17 1.74 -23.86
C GLU A 55 20.88 2.42 -22.68
N LEU A 56 20.13 3.17 -21.85
CA LEU A 56 20.67 3.84 -20.66
C LEU A 56 21.31 2.85 -19.68
N ARG A 57 20.72 1.66 -19.58
CA ARG A 57 21.23 0.59 -18.73
C ARG A 57 22.60 0.06 -19.19
N LEU A 58 22.78 -0.13 -20.49
CA LEU A 58 24.06 -0.60 -21.04
C LEU A 58 25.16 0.44 -20.85
N GLN A 59 24.79 1.72 -20.72
CA GLN A 59 25.73 2.81 -20.58
C GLN A 59 26.43 2.82 -19.21
N TYR A 60 25.75 2.46 -18.12
CA TYR A 60 26.30 2.63 -16.77
C TYR A 60 26.72 1.35 -16.05
N GLU A 61 26.23 0.17 -16.47
CA GLU A 61 26.48 -1.13 -15.80
C GLU A 61 26.41 -1.09 -14.25
N PHE A 62 25.63 -0.14 -13.70
CA PHE A 62 25.63 0.13 -12.27
C PHE A 62 24.68 -0.83 -11.55
N THR A 63 25.27 -1.78 -10.84
CA THR A 63 24.64 -2.97 -10.28
C THR A 63 23.47 -2.68 -9.32
N LEU A 64 23.42 -1.50 -8.71
CA LEU A 64 22.36 -1.15 -7.76
C LEU A 64 21.06 -0.66 -8.40
N ILE A 65 21.08 -0.26 -9.67
CA ILE A 65 19.89 0.24 -10.37
C ILE A 65 19.26 -0.93 -11.12
N LEU A 66 18.26 -1.56 -10.48
CA LEU A 66 17.48 -2.62 -11.10
C LEU A 66 16.34 -2.03 -11.91
N THR A 67 16.12 -2.57 -13.11
CA THR A 67 14.98 -2.17 -13.94
C THR A 67 13.66 -2.59 -13.28
N PRO A 68 12.56 -1.85 -13.53
CA PRO A 68 11.24 -2.20 -13.00
C PRO A 68 10.84 -3.64 -13.37
N LEU A 69 11.20 -4.11 -14.57
CA LEU A 69 10.94 -5.49 -15.02
C LEU A 69 11.72 -6.54 -14.23
N LYS A 70 12.97 -6.25 -13.83
CA LYS A 70 13.80 -7.19 -13.06
C LYS A 70 13.39 -7.22 -11.59
N ASN A 71 13.00 -6.08 -11.04
CA ASN A 71 12.65 -5.97 -9.63
C ASN A 71 11.19 -6.34 -9.36
N GLY A 72 10.26 -5.95 -10.25
CA GLY A 72 8.80 -6.10 -10.08
C GLY A 72 8.21 -5.28 -8.92
N LEU A 73 9.02 -4.96 -7.91
CA LEU A 73 8.69 -4.18 -6.72
C LEU A 73 8.03 -2.85 -7.07
N GLU A 74 8.59 -2.13 -8.03
CA GLU A 74 8.10 -0.83 -8.46
C GLU A 74 6.65 -0.92 -8.97
N ILE A 75 6.35 -1.89 -9.84
CA ILE A 75 5.01 -2.13 -10.37
C ILE A 75 4.03 -2.43 -9.23
N VAL A 76 4.43 -3.26 -8.27
CA VAL A 76 3.60 -3.61 -7.10
C VAL A 76 3.32 -2.37 -6.25
N ILE A 77 4.33 -1.52 -6.02
CA ILE A 77 4.17 -0.28 -5.25
C ILE A 77 3.21 0.68 -5.96
N TYR A 78 3.34 0.89 -7.27
CA TYR A 78 2.43 1.77 -8.01
C TYR A 78 1.01 1.21 -8.10
N ALA A 79 0.87 -0.11 -8.28
CA ALA A 79 -0.43 -0.76 -8.22
C ALA A 79 -1.08 -0.54 -6.85
N TRP A 80 -0.32 -0.68 -5.76
CA TRP A 80 -0.79 -0.35 -4.41
C TRP A 80 -1.20 1.13 -4.31
N GLN A 81 -0.41 2.06 -4.86
CA GLN A 81 -0.77 3.48 -4.87
C GLN A 81 -2.13 3.71 -5.54
N LEU A 82 -2.36 3.06 -6.69
CA LEU A 82 -3.62 3.15 -7.42
C LEU A 82 -4.80 2.60 -6.61
N VAL A 83 -4.62 1.49 -5.88
CA VAL A 83 -5.69 0.89 -5.06
C VAL A 83 -6.10 1.82 -3.92
N TRP A 84 -5.16 2.48 -3.24
CA TRP A 84 -5.54 3.42 -2.17
C TRP A 84 -6.12 4.72 -2.72
N LEU A 85 -5.69 5.17 -3.90
CA LEU A 85 -6.32 6.30 -4.59
C LEU A 85 -7.75 5.98 -5.02
N LEU A 86 -8.03 4.74 -5.47
CA LEU A 86 -9.40 4.28 -5.71
C LEU A 86 -10.23 4.29 -4.42
N TYR A 87 -9.65 3.84 -3.30
CA TYR A 87 -10.31 3.95 -2.00
C TYR A 87 -10.67 5.41 -1.67
N ASN A 88 -9.76 6.35 -1.92
CA ASN A 88 -10.01 7.77 -1.73
C ASN A 88 -11.14 8.32 -2.63
N VAL A 89 -11.24 7.85 -3.88
CA VAL A 89 -12.39 8.15 -4.77
C VAL A 89 -13.70 7.58 -4.21
N VAL A 90 -13.68 6.37 -3.64
CA VAL A 90 -14.87 5.77 -3.00
C VAL A 90 -15.33 6.59 -1.79
N LEU A 91 -14.43 7.25 -1.06
CA LEU A 91 -14.82 8.13 0.05
C LEU A 91 -15.63 9.36 -0.38
N LEU A 92 -15.58 9.74 -1.66
CA LEU A 92 -16.41 10.84 -2.18
C LEU A 92 -17.91 10.51 -2.18
N THR A 93 -18.25 9.22 -2.30
CA THR A 93 -19.65 8.76 -2.35
C THR A 93 -20.17 8.23 -1.02
N ARG A 94 -19.29 8.10 -0.02
CA ARG A 94 -19.63 7.46 1.25
C ARG A 94 -20.00 8.49 2.32
N GLU A 95 -21.13 8.24 2.97
CA GLU A 95 -21.69 9.10 4.01
C GLU A 95 -21.46 8.52 5.42
N SER A 96 -21.36 9.44 6.38
CA SER A 96 -21.40 9.22 7.82
C SER A 96 -22.52 10.07 8.44
N VAL A 97 -22.75 9.89 9.74
CA VAL A 97 -23.72 10.65 10.56
C VAL A 97 -23.48 12.16 10.45
N GLY A 98 -22.21 12.58 10.30
CA GLY A 98 -21.81 14.00 10.19
C GLY A 98 -21.67 14.56 8.78
N GLY A 99 -22.03 13.80 7.73
CA GLY A 99 -21.84 14.19 6.33
C GLY A 99 -20.95 13.23 5.55
N TYR A 100 -20.40 13.66 4.42
CA TYR A 100 -19.53 12.81 3.60
C TYR A 100 -18.17 12.58 4.23
N LEU A 101 -17.66 11.35 4.17
CA LEU A 101 -16.40 10.93 4.82
C LEU A 101 -15.14 11.63 4.29
N TYR A 102 -15.20 12.21 3.09
CA TYR A 102 -14.07 12.99 2.56
C TYR A 102 -13.91 14.36 3.26
N TYR A 103 -14.89 14.82 4.05
CA TYR A 103 -14.80 16.11 4.76
C TYR A 103 -15.25 16.05 6.23
N SER A 104 -16.14 15.15 6.62
CA SER A 104 -16.66 15.09 7.98
C SER A 104 -16.92 13.64 8.42
N PRO A 105 -16.00 13.02 9.20
CA PRO A 105 -14.67 13.50 9.61
C PRO A 105 -13.60 13.42 8.51
N GLU A 106 -12.77 14.46 8.35
CA GLU A 106 -11.68 14.50 7.38
C GLU A 106 -10.43 13.74 7.89
N TYR A 107 -10.32 12.44 7.58
CA TYR A 107 -9.11 11.65 7.87
C TYR A 107 -8.16 11.47 6.68
N LEU A 108 -8.63 11.69 5.44
CA LEU A 108 -7.80 11.85 4.25
C LEU A 108 -7.91 13.31 3.76
N PRO A 109 -6.96 14.18 4.17
CA PRO A 109 -7.12 15.60 4.00
C PRO A 109 -6.81 16.07 2.58
N PHE A 110 -7.41 17.20 2.21
CA PHE A 110 -7.12 17.88 0.95
C PHE A 110 -5.62 18.11 0.72
N THR A 111 -4.89 18.51 1.77
CA THR A 111 -3.45 18.81 1.71
C THR A 111 -2.63 17.59 1.31
N MET A 112 -3.01 16.38 1.75
CA MET A 112 -2.36 15.15 1.36
C MET A 112 -2.56 14.86 -0.14
N ASN A 113 -3.76 15.11 -0.69
CA ASN A 113 -4.00 14.95 -2.12
C ASN A 113 -3.15 15.91 -2.96
N VAL A 114 -2.97 17.15 -2.50
CA VAL A 114 -2.12 18.15 -3.19
C VAL A 114 -0.65 17.71 -3.17
N SER A 115 -0.12 17.34 -2.00
CA SER A 115 1.28 16.92 -1.90
C SER A 115 1.57 15.63 -2.66
N PHE A 116 0.64 14.67 -2.64
CA PHE A 116 0.78 13.43 -3.39
C PHE A 116 0.66 13.67 -4.91
N SER A 117 -0.23 14.57 -5.36
CA SER A 117 -0.29 14.97 -6.78
C SER A 117 1.02 15.58 -7.25
N ALA A 118 1.63 16.46 -6.43
CA ALA A 118 2.94 17.02 -6.73
C ALA A 118 4.03 15.95 -6.80
N LEU A 119 3.99 14.94 -5.93
CA LEU A 119 4.87 13.77 -6.02
C LEU A 119 4.71 13.03 -7.35
N GLY A 120 3.47 12.78 -7.78
CA GLY A 120 3.18 12.11 -9.06
C GLY A 120 3.73 12.89 -10.27
N ILE A 121 3.56 14.22 -10.29
CA ILE A 121 4.12 15.09 -11.34
C ILE A 121 5.66 15.03 -11.33
N LEU A 122 6.28 15.14 -10.15
CA LEU A 122 7.73 15.07 -10.03
C LEU A 122 8.29 13.71 -10.45
N ASN A 123 7.52 12.63 -10.27
CA ASN A 123 7.89 11.31 -10.74
C ASN A 123 7.94 11.26 -12.28
N ILE A 124 6.95 11.84 -12.94
CA ILE A 124 6.97 12.00 -14.41
C ILE A 124 8.17 12.84 -14.84
N VAL A 125 8.45 13.95 -14.14
CA VAL A 125 9.63 14.80 -14.41
C VAL A 125 10.92 14.00 -14.25
N TRP A 126 11.03 13.16 -13.22
CA TRP A 126 12.18 12.30 -13.00
C TRP A 126 12.42 11.35 -14.18
N LEU A 127 11.38 10.72 -14.73
CA LEU A 127 11.50 9.86 -15.92
C LEU A 127 12.13 10.61 -17.11
N PHE A 128 11.73 11.87 -17.34
CA PHE A 128 12.33 12.70 -18.39
C PHE A 128 13.76 13.12 -18.09
N LEU A 129 14.10 13.41 -16.83
CA LEU A 129 15.46 13.74 -16.42
C LEU A 129 16.41 12.55 -16.60
N TRP A 130 15.96 11.35 -16.20
CA TRP A 130 16.67 10.09 -16.41
C TRP A 130 16.91 9.86 -17.90
N SER A 131 15.85 9.98 -18.72
CA SER A 131 15.97 9.82 -20.17
C SER A 131 16.93 10.83 -20.81
N SER A 132 16.91 12.07 -20.31
CA SER A 132 17.80 13.14 -20.77
C SER A 132 19.19 13.09 -20.15
N GLN A 133 19.50 12.11 -19.30
CA GLN A 133 20.79 11.92 -18.65
C GLN A 133 21.21 13.08 -17.75
N LYS A 134 20.24 13.79 -17.18
CA LYS A 134 20.46 14.90 -16.25
C LYS A 134 20.57 14.38 -14.81
N LEU A 135 21.57 13.53 -14.56
CA LEU A 135 21.68 12.74 -13.33
C LEU A 135 21.74 13.62 -12.06
N VAL A 136 22.48 14.74 -12.07
CA VAL A 136 22.53 15.65 -10.90
C VAL A 136 21.17 16.26 -10.56
N ALA A 137 20.38 16.63 -11.58
CA ALA A 137 19.06 17.22 -11.37
C ALA A 137 18.07 16.21 -10.78
N GLU A 138 18.20 14.93 -11.14
CA GLU A 138 17.32 13.86 -10.69
C GLU A 138 17.40 13.63 -9.17
N ILE A 139 18.59 13.80 -8.57
CA ILE A 139 18.82 13.67 -7.13
C ILE A 139 18.01 14.73 -6.36
N SER A 140 17.96 15.95 -6.89
CA SER A 140 17.18 17.04 -6.30
C SER A 140 15.68 16.71 -6.35
N VAL A 141 15.21 16.14 -7.46
CA VAL A 141 13.81 15.72 -7.62
C VAL A 141 13.45 14.61 -6.63
N PHE A 142 14.29 13.58 -6.47
CA PHE A 142 14.07 12.53 -5.47
C PHE A 142 13.92 13.09 -4.05
N LEU A 143 14.78 14.01 -3.64
CA LEU A 143 14.70 14.60 -2.31
C LEU A 143 13.38 15.34 -2.08
N VAL A 144 12.91 16.10 -3.07
CA VAL A 144 11.61 16.78 -2.99
C VAL A 144 10.46 15.77 -2.94
N MET A 145 10.51 14.70 -3.74
CA MET A 145 9.50 13.64 -3.72
C MET A 145 9.41 12.95 -2.35
N VAL A 146 10.56 12.62 -1.75
CA VAL A 146 10.64 12.05 -0.40
C VAL A 146 9.97 12.97 0.62
N VAL A 147 10.29 14.27 0.60
CA VAL A 147 9.71 15.24 1.54
C VAL A 147 8.20 15.34 1.36
N LEU A 148 7.70 15.40 0.13
CA LEU A 148 6.27 15.43 -0.17
C LEU A 148 5.56 14.14 0.29
N CYS A 149 6.20 12.98 0.14
CA CYS A 149 5.65 11.71 0.59
C CYS A 149 5.55 11.64 2.12
N LEU A 150 6.62 12.00 2.82
CA LEU A 150 6.64 12.06 4.29
C LEU A 150 5.63 13.07 4.82
N PHE A 151 5.52 14.23 4.19
CA PHE A 151 4.51 15.23 4.54
C PHE A 151 3.09 14.68 4.40
N SER A 152 2.79 14.02 3.27
CA SER A 152 1.50 13.36 3.03
C SER A 152 1.18 12.34 4.13
N PHE A 153 2.16 11.50 4.48
CA PHE A 153 2.05 10.48 5.52
C PHE A 153 1.80 11.07 6.91
N VAL A 154 2.58 12.08 7.32
CA VAL A 154 2.46 12.71 8.63
C VAL A 154 1.08 13.34 8.81
N ILE A 155 0.56 14.04 7.80
CA ILE A 155 -0.75 14.67 7.91
C ILE A 155 -1.86 13.63 8.00
N THR A 156 -1.85 12.57 7.17
CA THR A 156 -2.89 11.53 7.23
C THR A 156 -2.90 10.80 8.56
N VAL A 157 -1.71 10.52 9.11
CA VAL A 157 -1.60 9.85 10.41
C VAL A 157 -2.12 10.73 11.53
N ARG A 158 -1.78 12.03 11.52
CA ARG A 158 -2.32 13.00 12.49
C ARG A 158 -3.85 13.08 12.40
N LYS A 159 -4.39 13.20 11.18
CA LYS A 159 -5.84 13.31 10.98
C LYS A 159 -6.60 12.05 11.38
N LEU A 160 -6.04 10.87 11.12
CA LEU A 160 -6.61 9.61 11.61
C LEU A 160 -6.51 9.48 13.13
N ASN A 161 -5.47 10.03 13.75
CA ASN A 161 -5.35 10.06 15.20
C ASN A 161 -6.39 10.97 15.84
N GLU A 162 -6.59 12.16 15.29
CA GLU A 162 -7.58 13.15 15.75
C GLU A 162 -9.02 12.60 15.63
N HIS A 163 -9.39 12.01 14.49
CA HIS A 163 -10.77 11.58 14.23
C HIS A 163 -11.02 10.08 14.45
N GLY A 164 -10.02 9.33 14.90
CA GLY A 164 -10.07 7.87 14.97
C GLY A 164 -11.13 7.36 15.94
N LEU A 165 -11.30 8.04 17.08
CA LEU A 165 -12.32 7.69 18.07
C LEU A 165 -13.72 7.90 17.51
N GLN A 166 -13.95 9.05 16.86
CA GLN A 166 -15.22 9.40 16.24
C GLN A 166 -15.62 8.36 15.18
N LEU A 167 -14.67 7.94 14.34
CA LEU A 167 -14.89 6.88 13.35
C LEU A 167 -15.32 5.57 14.00
N LEU A 168 -14.71 5.19 15.13
CA LEU A 168 -15.05 3.97 15.84
C LEU A 168 -16.43 4.04 16.50
N GLN A 169 -16.77 5.17 17.11
CA GLN A 169 -18.11 5.44 17.66
C GLN A 169 -19.20 5.36 16.58
N GLN A 170 -18.86 5.72 15.33
CA GLN A 170 -19.76 5.64 14.17
C GLN A 170 -19.78 4.26 13.49
N ASN A 171 -19.19 3.22 14.10
CA ASN A 171 -19.03 1.88 13.53
C ASN A 171 -18.22 1.83 12.21
N LEU A 172 -17.34 2.81 11.97
CA LEU A 172 -16.46 2.91 10.79
C LEU A 172 -15.08 2.29 11.04
N LYS A 173 -15.02 1.20 11.82
CA LYS A 173 -13.78 0.47 12.13
C LYS A 173 -13.04 0.00 10.88
N LEU A 174 -13.78 -0.38 9.84
CA LEU A 174 -13.22 -0.83 8.57
C LEU A 174 -12.42 0.29 7.89
N ASP A 175 -12.86 1.55 7.98
CA ASP A 175 -12.12 2.69 7.41
C ASP A 175 -10.82 2.97 8.14
N VAL A 176 -10.80 2.81 9.46
CA VAL A 176 -9.56 2.92 10.25
C VAL A 176 -8.56 1.84 9.81
N ILE A 177 -9.04 0.60 9.61
CA ILE A 177 -8.20 -0.52 9.14
C ILE A 177 -7.70 -0.25 7.72
N LEU A 178 -8.58 0.11 6.79
CA LEU A 178 -8.22 0.40 5.41
C LEU A 178 -7.25 1.58 5.34
N THR A 179 -7.45 2.64 6.10
CA THR A 179 -6.53 3.78 6.09
C THR A 179 -5.13 3.37 6.56
N ARG A 180 -5.03 2.58 7.64
CA ARG A 180 -3.73 2.09 8.13
C ARG A 180 -3.07 1.10 7.16
N LEU A 181 -3.81 0.10 6.70
CA LEU A 181 -3.27 -0.99 5.88
C LEU A 181 -3.05 -0.56 4.43
N LEU A 182 -3.93 0.27 3.88
CA LEU A 182 -3.91 0.62 2.47
C LEU A 182 -3.17 1.94 2.25
N VAL A 183 -3.56 3.01 2.95
CA VAL A 183 -3.01 4.37 2.72
C VAL A 183 -1.66 4.54 3.42
N HIS A 184 -1.57 4.35 4.73
CA HIS A 184 -0.33 4.60 5.47
C HIS A 184 0.81 3.66 5.08
N ASN A 185 0.53 2.36 4.94
CA ASN A 185 1.51 1.42 4.41
C ASN A 185 1.84 1.70 2.93
N GLY A 186 0.85 2.11 2.11
CA GLY A 186 1.09 2.51 0.73
C GLY A 186 2.08 3.69 0.63
N LEU A 187 1.86 4.75 1.40
CA LEU A 187 2.74 5.92 1.47
C LEU A 187 4.14 5.58 1.98
N MET A 188 4.25 4.71 2.99
CA MET A 188 5.56 4.31 3.49
C MET A 188 6.30 3.37 2.55
N ALA A 189 5.58 2.54 1.77
CA ALA A 189 6.19 1.69 0.77
C ALA A 189 6.89 2.52 -0.31
N ILE A 190 6.17 3.49 -0.89
CA ILE A 190 6.73 4.39 -1.91
C ILE A 190 7.84 5.26 -1.32
N ASN A 191 7.70 5.77 -0.08
CA ASN A 191 8.75 6.57 0.57
C ASN A 191 10.05 5.77 0.78
N THR A 192 9.94 4.54 1.27
CA THR A 192 11.09 3.64 1.46
C THR A 192 11.77 3.37 0.13
N TYR A 193 10.98 3.05 -0.89
CA TYR A 193 11.49 2.84 -2.25
C TYR A 193 12.23 4.07 -2.80
N LEU A 194 11.67 5.28 -2.62
CA LEU A 194 12.30 6.53 -3.04
C LEU A 194 13.64 6.78 -2.35
N TRP A 195 13.75 6.51 -1.05
CA TRP A 195 15.03 6.61 -0.34
C TRP A 195 16.09 5.64 -0.87
N LEU A 196 15.72 4.38 -1.08
CA LEU A 196 16.64 3.38 -1.61
C LEU A 196 17.09 3.75 -3.03
N HIS A 197 16.17 4.19 -3.88
CA HIS A 197 16.50 4.70 -5.22
C HIS A 197 17.40 5.94 -5.15
N PHE A 198 17.08 6.90 -4.29
CA PHE A 198 17.90 8.08 -4.09
C PHE A 198 19.36 7.72 -3.75
N PHE A 199 19.62 6.78 -2.84
CA PHE A 199 20.99 6.38 -2.50
C PHE A 199 21.70 5.66 -3.66
N ALA A 200 20.99 4.81 -4.40
CA ALA A 200 21.55 4.15 -5.58
C ALA A 200 21.94 5.17 -6.67
N HIS A 201 21.03 6.09 -6.98
CA HIS A 201 21.26 7.16 -7.97
C HIS A 201 22.33 8.15 -7.51
N LEU A 202 22.42 8.45 -6.21
CA LEU A 202 23.49 9.27 -5.65
C LEU A 202 24.86 8.62 -5.87
N GLY A 203 24.96 7.31 -5.63
CA GLY A 203 26.18 6.55 -5.94
C GLY A 203 26.55 6.65 -7.42
N LEU A 204 25.57 6.50 -8.32
CA LEU A 204 25.77 6.65 -9.77
C LEU A 204 26.27 8.07 -10.13
N VAL A 205 25.64 9.12 -9.61
CA VAL A 205 26.06 10.51 -9.85
C VAL A 205 27.49 10.76 -9.39
N LEU A 206 27.86 10.27 -8.21
CA LEU A 206 29.23 10.44 -7.69
C LEU A 206 30.27 9.70 -8.54
N LEU A 207 29.90 8.57 -9.14
CA LEU A 207 30.74 7.86 -10.10
C LEU A 207 30.88 8.63 -11.42
N THR A 208 29.77 9.11 -11.98
CA THR A 208 29.76 9.78 -13.30
C THR A 208 30.39 11.16 -13.29
N GLU A 209 30.26 11.90 -12.18
CA GLU A 209 30.94 13.19 -11.96
C GLU A 209 32.43 13.03 -11.60
N GLY A 210 32.92 11.79 -11.49
CA GLY A 210 34.33 11.51 -11.22
C GLY A 210 34.77 11.75 -9.77
N VAL A 211 33.83 11.93 -8.84
CA VAL A 211 34.10 12.06 -7.40
C VAL A 211 34.60 10.72 -6.83
N LEU A 212 34.03 9.61 -7.31
CA LEU A 212 34.47 8.26 -6.99
C LEU A 212 35.12 7.61 -8.21
N SER A 213 36.30 7.04 -8.02
CA SER A 213 37.09 6.47 -9.12
C SER A 213 36.64 5.08 -9.56
N THR A 214 35.96 4.33 -8.69
CA THR A 214 35.57 2.94 -8.98
C THR A 214 34.09 2.68 -8.75
N PRO A 215 33.44 1.84 -9.58
CA PRO A 215 32.05 1.44 -9.36
C PRO A 215 31.84 0.74 -8.02
N ASP A 216 32.80 -0.08 -7.60
CA ASP A 216 32.71 -0.81 -6.33
C ASP A 216 32.68 0.13 -5.12
N ASP A 217 33.40 1.24 -5.15
CA ASP A 217 33.39 2.24 -4.07
C ASP A 217 32.06 3.01 -4.03
N ALA A 218 31.52 3.35 -5.21
CA ALA A 218 30.20 3.99 -5.33
C ALA A 218 29.07 3.09 -4.82
N ILE A 219 29.12 1.80 -5.13
CA ILE A 219 28.16 0.81 -4.63
C ILE A 219 28.31 0.64 -3.12
N THR A 220 29.54 0.52 -2.61
CA THR A 220 29.79 0.41 -1.16
C THR A 220 29.24 1.63 -0.42
N LEU A 221 29.43 2.85 -0.95
CA LEU A 221 28.90 4.07 -0.36
C LEU A 221 27.37 4.07 -0.33
N ALA A 222 26.73 3.78 -1.46
CA ALA A 222 25.27 3.73 -1.58
C ALA A 222 24.67 2.71 -0.59
N LEU A 223 25.23 1.51 -0.50
CA LEU A 223 24.81 0.49 0.46
C LEU A 223 25.05 0.92 1.92
N GLY A 224 26.15 1.62 2.20
CA GLY A 224 26.41 2.21 3.51
C GLY A 224 25.36 3.25 3.92
N LEU A 225 24.96 4.12 2.99
CA LEU A 225 23.89 5.10 3.22
C LEU A 225 22.53 4.42 3.42
N MET A 226 22.21 3.38 2.63
CA MET A 226 21.03 2.55 2.84
C MET A 226 21.03 1.90 4.23
N ALA A 227 22.18 1.40 4.69
CA ALA A 227 22.31 0.82 6.04
C ALA A 227 21.97 1.83 7.14
N VAL A 228 22.54 3.04 7.05
CA VAL A 228 22.26 4.13 8.00
C VAL A 228 20.78 4.50 7.97
N PHE A 229 20.20 4.61 6.78
CA PHE A 229 18.77 4.88 6.61
C PHE A 229 17.90 3.81 7.27
N ILE A 230 18.15 2.53 7.01
CA ILE A 230 17.40 1.41 7.61
C ILE A 230 17.46 1.47 9.14
N ILE A 231 18.64 1.76 9.70
CA ILE A 231 18.81 1.88 11.15
C ILE A 231 18.00 3.06 11.70
N ILE A 232 18.11 4.25 11.10
CA ILE A 232 17.39 5.45 11.53
C ILE A 232 15.88 5.23 11.43
N GLU A 233 15.41 4.73 10.29
CA GLU A 233 13.99 4.43 10.05
C GLU A 233 13.47 3.39 11.04
N SER A 234 14.27 2.38 11.37
CA SER A 234 13.92 1.38 12.38
C SER A 234 13.83 1.98 13.77
N ILE A 235 14.75 2.87 14.13
CA ILE A 235 14.71 3.57 15.42
C ILE A 235 13.41 4.39 15.55
N ILE A 236 13.10 5.15 14.50
CA ILE A 236 11.91 5.99 14.42
C ILE A 236 10.64 5.14 14.49
N THR A 237 10.54 4.10 13.67
CA THR A 237 9.30 3.32 13.50
C THR A 237 9.08 2.29 14.59
N ILE A 238 10.13 1.77 15.23
CA ILE A 238 10.02 0.79 16.32
C ILE A 238 9.95 1.51 17.66
N PHE A 239 10.80 2.50 17.93
CA PHE A 239 10.96 3.05 19.27
C PHE A 239 10.31 4.42 19.47
N MET A 240 10.59 5.39 18.60
CA MET A 240 10.20 6.79 18.86
C MET A 240 8.71 7.05 18.63
N PHE A 241 8.16 6.55 17.53
CA PHE A 241 6.80 6.88 17.09
C PHE A 241 5.88 5.67 17.07
N ASP A 242 6.10 4.67 17.94
CA ASP A 242 5.33 3.40 17.95
C ASP A 242 3.82 3.64 17.89
N ARG A 243 3.32 4.68 18.57
CA ARG A 243 1.93 5.13 18.52
C ARG A 243 1.39 5.33 17.11
N TYR A 244 2.15 6.00 16.26
CA TYR A 244 1.78 6.39 14.90
C TYR A 244 2.17 5.34 13.86
N THR A 245 3.25 4.62 14.13
CA THR A 245 3.91 3.72 13.17
C THR A 245 3.70 2.25 13.48
N ARG A 246 2.87 1.91 14.48
CA ARG A 246 2.69 0.53 14.94
C ARG A 246 2.41 -0.45 13.81
N TYR A 247 1.53 -0.06 12.90
CA TYR A 247 1.04 -0.91 11.82
C TYR A 247 1.78 -0.71 10.49
N LEU A 248 2.94 -0.04 10.50
CA LEU A 248 3.76 0.15 9.30
C LEU A 248 4.72 -1.03 9.15
N PHE A 249 4.38 -1.91 8.22
CA PHE A 249 5.19 -3.08 7.87
C PHE A 249 5.77 -2.98 6.47
N SER A 250 5.13 -2.19 5.59
CA SER A 250 5.51 -2.09 4.18
C SER A 250 6.95 -1.65 3.96
N THR A 251 7.48 -0.75 4.80
CA THR A 251 8.90 -0.37 4.80
C THR A 251 9.83 -1.59 4.75
N TYR A 252 9.67 -2.52 5.70
CA TYR A 252 10.54 -3.70 5.78
C TYR A 252 10.29 -4.68 4.64
N ILE A 253 9.03 -4.80 4.19
CA ILE A 253 8.68 -5.64 3.04
C ILE A 253 9.40 -5.14 1.78
N VAL A 254 9.40 -3.83 1.54
CA VAL A 254 10.10 -3.18 0.41
C VAL A 254 11.61 -3.41 0.50
N GLN A 255 12.21 -3.22 1.68
CA GLN A 255 13.64 -3.48 1.90
C GLN A 255 14.01 -4.95 1.63
N ILE A 256 13.25 -5.89 2.20
CA ILE A 256 13.46 -7.33 2.00
C ILE A 256 13.37 -7.68 0.53
N TRP A 257 12.34 -7.19 -0.17
CA TRP A 257 12.18 -7.45 -1.60
C TRP A 257 13.38 -6.94 -2.38
N MET A 258 13.74 -5.67 -2.21
CA MET A 258 14.83 -5.03 -2.95
C MET A 258 16.16 -5.74 -2.74
N PHE A 259 16.54 -6.05 -1.50
CA PHE A 259 17.80 -6.75 -1.24
C PHE A 259 17.77 -8.21 -1.68
N SER A 260 16.61 -8.89 -1.62
CA SER A 260 16.48 -10.24 -2.16
C SER A 260 16.73 -10.26 -3.66
N THR A 261 16.15 -9.30 -4.39
CA THR A 261 16.36 -9.16 -5.83
C THR A 261 17.82 -8.80 -6.15
N MET A 262 18.46 -7.94 -5.36
CA MET A 262 19.89 -7.64 -5.53
C MET A 262 20.78 -8.88 -5.37
N ILE A 263 20.48 -9.77 -4.42
CA ILE A 263 21.21 -11.04 -4.27
C ILE A 263 20.98 -11.93 -5.48
N ASP A 264 19.74 -12.08 -5.94
CA ASP A 264 19.42 -12.98 -7.05
C ASP A 264 20.18 -12.62 -8.34
N PHE A 265 20.33 -11.33 -8.63
CA PHE A 265 21.01 -10.89 -9.85
C PHE A 265 22.53 -10.67 -9.70
N PHE A 266 23.03 -10.39 -8.50
CA PHE A 266 24.38 -9.83 -8.33
C PHE A 266 25.18 -10.45 -7.18
N PHE A 267 24.78 -11.62 -6.68
CA PHE A 267 25.53 -12.30 -5.63
C PHE A 267 26.82 -12.94 -6.16
N ASP A 268 27.96 -12.43 -5.67
CA ASP A 268 29.25 -13.09 -5.74
C ASP A 268 29.83 -13.17 -4.32
N GLY A 269 30.06 -14.40 -3.83
CA GLY A 269 30.59 -14.63 -2.47
C GLY A 269 31.98 -14.04 -2.22
N ASN A 270 32.72 -13.69 -3.28
CA ASN A 270 34.01 -13.01 -3.17
C ASN A 270 33.91 -11.48 -3.25
N ASN A 271 32.73 -10.93 -3.54
CA ASN A 271 32.52 -9.48 -3.64
C ASN A 271 32.01 -8.91 -2.31
N ARG A 272 32.71 -7.90 -1.80
CA ARG A 272 32.33 -7.17 -0.58
C ARG A 272 30.91 -6.61 -0.65
N ASN A 273 30.49 -6.11 -1.81
CA ASN A 273 29.19 -5.48 -2.00
C ASN A 273 28.06 -6.51 -1.86
N SER A 274 28.24 -7.72 -2.40
CA SER A 274 27.27 -8.82 -2.24
C SER A 274 27.14 -9.25 -0.78
N VAL A 275 28.24 -9.26 -0.01
CA VAL A 275 28.20 -9.54 1.44
C VAL A 275 27.43 -8.46 2.19
N ILE A 276 27.64 -7.18 1.87
CA ILE A 276 26.90 -6.07 2.50
C ILE A 276 25.40 -6.19 2.20
N VAL A 277 25.00 -6.47 0.96
CA VAL A 277 23.58 -6.68 0.60
C VAL A 277 22.97 -7.83 1.42
N ALA A 278 23.68 -8.95 1.57
CA ALA A 278 23.22 -10.08 2.39
C ALA A 278 23.01 -9.70 3.86
N ILE A 279 23.90 -8.87 4.42
CA ILE A 279 23.75 -8.34 5.78
C ILE A 279 22.53 -7.42 5.87
N LEU A 280 22.32 -6.53 4.90
CA LEU A 280 21.15 -5.64 4.88
C LEU A 280 19.83 -6.40 4.75
N LEU A 281 19.80 -7.48 3.96
CA LEU A 281 18.65 -8.37 3.88
C LEU A 281 18.37 -9.03 5.24
N ALA A 282 19.40 -9.62 5.86
CA ALA A 282 19.26 -10.27 7.17
C ALA A 282 18.81 -9.27 8.25
N LEU A 283 19.35 -8.05 8.22
CA LEU A 283 18.95 -6.95 9.10
C LEU A 283 17.47 -6.59 8.90
N SER A 284 17.02 -6.42 7.65
CA SER A 284 15.64 -6.07 7.31
C SER A 284 14.64 -7.15 7.77
N ILE A 285 15.00 -8.44 7.60
CA ILE A 285 14.21 -9.57 8.11
C ILE A 285 14.13 -9.55 9.64
N GLY A 286 15.28 -9.38 10.31
CA GLY A 286 15.33 -9.31 11.78
C GLY A 286 14.48 -8.18 12.34
N LEU A 287 14.54 -7.00 11.73
CA LEU A 287 13.75 -5.83 12.12
C LEU A 287 12.25 -6.04 11.89
N LEU A 288 11.85 -6.67 10.79
CA LEU A 288 10.46 -7.06 10.56
C LEU A 288 9.95 -8.01 11.65
N LEU A 289 10.73 -9.01 12.03
CA LEU A 289 10.37 -9.95 13.11
C LEU A 289 10.23 -9.24 14.46
N ILE A 290 11.14 -8.33 14.78
CA ILE A 290 11.06 -7.49 15.99
C ILE A 290 9.77 -6.65 15.96
N LYS A 291 9.43 -6.05 14.81
CA LYS A 291 8.22 -5.25 14.65
C LYS A 291 6.96 -6.11 14.85
N ILE A 292 6.88 -7.27 14.21
CA ILE A 292 5.76 -8.22 14.38
C ILE A 292 5.62 -8.63 15.84
N TYR A 293 6.71 -9.00 16.51
CA TYR A 293 6.69 -9.36 17.92
C TYR A 293 6.15 -8.23 18.80
N ARG A 294 6.56 -6.99 18.55
CA ARG A 294 6.07 -5.82 19.31
C ARG A 294 4.58 -5.57 19.10
N VAL A 295 4.11 -5.65 17.87
CA VAL A 295 2.68 -5.49 17.55
C VAL A 295 1.86 -6.60 18.18
N PHE A 296 2.33 -7.84 18.10
CA PHE A 296 1.69 -8.99 18.74
C PHE A 296 1.62 -8.81 20.26
N ARG A 297 2.74 -8.47 20.91
CA ARG A 297 2.79 -8.19 22.36
C ARG A 297 1.83 -7.09 22.77
N ALA A 298 1.82 -5.96 22.06
CA ALA A 298 0.89 -4.86 22.35
C ALA A 298 -0.57 -5.30 22.19
N SER A 299 -0.86 -6.13 21.18
CA SER A 299 -2.21 -6.66 20.93
C SER A 299 -2.67 -7.66 21.99
N CYS A 300 -1.76 -8.40 22.62
CA CYS A 300 -2.10 -9.30 23.74
C CYS A 300 -2.28 -8.56 25.08
N VAL A 301 -1.63 -7.40 25.26
CA VAL A 301 -1.69 -6.64 26.52
C VAL A 301 -2.91 -5.71 26.54
N ASN A 302 -3.27 -5.12 25.40
CA ASN A 302 -4.32 -4.10 25.33
C ASN A 302 -5.63 -4.68 24.79
N ALA A 303 -6.73 -4.42 25.49
CA ALA A 303 -8.06 -4.97 25.16
C ALA A 303 -8.60 -4.47 23.81
N GLU A 304 -8.17 -3.29 23.36
CA GLU A 304 -8.55 -2.71 22.06
C GLU A 304 -7.32 -2.21 21.30
N PRO A 305 -6.59 -3.11 20.60
CA PRO A 305 -5.34 -2.74 19.93
C PRO A 305 -5.51 -1.67 18.86
N LEU A 306 -6.71 -1.52 18.29
CA LEU A 306 -6.99 -0.49 17.29
C LEU A 306 -7.11 0.93 17.87
N LEU A 307 -7.56 1.05 19.12
CA LEU A 307 -7.70 2.31 19.85
C LEU A 307 -6.41 2.72 20.54
N ASP A 308 -5.51 1.77 20.76
CA ASP A 308 -4.24 2.01 21.42
C ASP A 308 -3.38 2.99 20.59
N GLY A 309 -3.30 4.22 21.09
CA GLY A 309 -2.66 5.34 20.43
C GLY A 309 -3.61 6.45 19.96
N ILE A 310 -4.93 6.32 20.02
CA ILE A 310 -5.85 7.45 19.78
C ILE A 310 -5.98 8.24 21.09
N GLU A 311 -5.77 9.55 21.05
CA GLU A 311 -6.00 10.40 22.23
C GLU A 311 -7.50 10.44 22.49
N LEU A 312 -7.90 10.06 23.71
CA LEU A 312 -9.14 10.54 24.27
C LEU A 312 -8.79 11.94 24.76
N GLU A 313 -9.12 12.98 23.99
CA GLU A 313 -9.20 14.30 24.60
C GLU A 313 -10.31 14.17 25.66
N ASP A 314 -9.91 14.14 26.94
CA ASP A 314 -10.82 14.35 28.06
C ASP A 314 -11.32 15.79 27.93
N GLU A 315 -12.31 15.98 27.07
CA GLU A 315 -13.17 17.16 27.04
C GLU A 315 -14.04 17.11 28.32
N THR A 316 -13.37 17.22 29.47
CA THR A 316 -13.93 17.67 30.73
C THR A 316 -13.87 19.19 30.73
N ASP A 317 -14.45 19.81 29.69
CA ASP A 317 -14.98 21.14 29.87
C ASP A 317 -16.15 20.95 30.84
N GLU A 318 -15.88 21.20 32.12
CA GLU A 318 -16.88 21.44 33.14
C GLU A 318 -17.78 22.57 32.62
N VAL A 319 -18.84 22.20 31.90
CA VAL A 319 -19.97 23.07 31.68
C VAL A 319 -20.54 23.32 33.07
N GLU A 320 -20.18 24.46 33.65
CA GLU A 320 -20.78 25.03 34.83
C GLU A 320 -22.28 25.18 34.53
N ILE A 321 -23.07 24.17 34.90
CA ILE A 321 -24.53 24.23 34.83
C ILE A 321 -24.95 25.16 35.95
N ASP A 322 -25.09 26.44 35.63
CA ASP A 322 -25.84 27.36 36.48
C ASP A 322 -27.23 26.76 36.70
N ASN A 323 -27.52 26.44 37.96
CA ASN A 323 -28.80 25.91 38.41
C ASN A 323 -29.90 26.95 38.18
N VAL A 324 -30.52 26.94 37.01
CA VAL A 324 -31.77 27.69 36.76
C VAL A 324 -32.92 26.84 37.29
N GLU A 325 -33.35 27.16 38.51
CA GLU A 325 -34.55 26.64 39.16
C GLU A 325 -35.79 27.05 38.35
N PHE A 326 -36.43 26.07 37.69
CA PHE A 326 -37.63 26.27 36.89
C PHE A 326 -38.86 25.78 37.67
N ASP A 327 -39.47 26.69 38.43
CA ASP A 327 -40.80 26.50 39.01
C ASP A 327 -41.86 26.79 37.93
N GLY A 328 -42.41 25.74 37.34
CA GLY A 328 -43.53 25.85 36.41
C GLY A 328 -44.27 24.53 36.24
N GLU A 329 -45.43 24.39 36.90
CA GLU A 329 -46.40 23.32 36.67
C GLU A 329 -46.89 23.36 35.21
N ILE A 330 -46.55 22.32 34.44
CA ILE A 330 -47.02 22.14 33.07
C ILE A 330 -48.21 21.17 33.09
N ASN A 331 -49.42 21.70 32.91
CA ASN A 331 -50.62 20.92 32.61
C ASN A 331 -50.58 20.42 31.16
N LEU A 332 -50.46 19.10 30.97
CA LEU A 332 -50.52 18.43 29.67
C LEU A 332 -51.98 18.08 29.31
N PRO A 333 -52.47 18.46 28.11
CA PRO A 333 -53.75 17.96 27.61
C PRO A 333 -53.63 16.53 27.04
N PRO A 334 -54.72 15.74 27.04
CA PRO A 334 -54.70 14.34 26.64
C PRO A 334 -54.55 14.17 25.12
N LEU A 335 -53.66 13.24 24.74
CA LEU A 335 -53.39 12.81 23.36
C LEU A 335 -54.61 12.09 22.74
N GLN A 336 -55.08 12.57 21.60
CA GLN A 336 -55.96 11.81 20.70
C GLN A 336 -55.14 11.14 19.59
N PRO A 337 -55.38 9.84 19.29
CA PRO A 337 -54.72 9.15 18.21
C PRO A 337 -55.35 9.52 16.86
N GLN A 338 -54.57 10.13 15.96
CA GLN A 338 -54.94 10.27 14.56
C GLN A 338 -54.30 9.15 13.72
N ILE A 339 -55.15 8.36 13.09
CA ILE A 339 -54.82 7.31 12.12
C ILE A 339 -54.83 7.98 10.74
N PRO A 340 -53.73 7.94 9.95
CA PRO A 340 -53.78 8.37 8.56
C PRO A 340 -54.43 7.28 7.68
N PRO A 341 -55.37 7.63 6.79
CA PRO A 341 -55.89 6.71 5.79
C PRO A 341 -54.99 6.71 4.54
N ASN A 342 -55.00 5.58 3.83
CA ASN A 342 -54.53 5.37 2.45
C ASN A 342 -53.05 4.99 2.28
N VAL A 343 -52.77 3.69 2.36
CA VAL A 343 -51.64 3.05 1.68
C VAL A 343 -52.23 2.21 0.56
N GLU A 344 -52.11 2.68 -0.68
CA GLU A 344 -52.42 1.91 -1.88
C GLU A 344 -51.31 0.88 -2.13
N ILE A 345 -51.72 -0.39 -2.21
CA ILE A 345 -50.87 -1.55 -2.50
C ILE A 345 -50.82 -1.71 -4.02
N PHE A 346 -49.67 -1.44 -4.64
CA PHE A 346 -49.46 -1.74 -6.06
C PHE A 346 -49.05 -3.20 -6.24
N HIS A 347 -49.99 -3.98 -6.78
CA HIS A 347 -49.74 -5.27 -7.42
C HIS A 347 -49.05 -5.04 -8.78
N PHE A 348 -47.88 -5.66 -9.00
CA PHE A 348 -47.36 -5.87 -10.35
C PHE A 348 -47.51 -7.34 -10.74
N MET A 349 -48.43 -7.56 -11.67
CA MET A 349 -48.69 -8.81 -12.37
C MET A 349 -47.82 -8.82 -13.64
N GLY A 350 -47.20 -9.96 -13.93
CA GLY A 350 -46.38 -10.15 -15.12
C GLY A 350 -47.19 -10.24 -16.41
N THR A 351 -46.53 -9.95 -17.53
CA THR A 351 -46.96 -10.38 -18.86
C THR A 351 -45.75 -10.66 -19.74
N ASP A 352 -45.88 -11.77 -20.45
CA ASP A 352 -44.97 -12.40 -21.40
C ASP A 352 -44.84 -11.69 -22.77
N MET A 353 -43.68 -11.94 -23.41
CA MET A 353 -43.41 -12.12 -24.87
C MET A 353 -43.45 -10.88 -25.80
N PRO A 354 -42.90 -10.94 -27.05
CA PRO A 354 -42.05 -11.96 -27.71
C PRO A 354 -40.75 -11.39 -28.35
N GLY A 355 -39.93 -12.30 -28.89
CA GLY A 355 -38.65 -11.99 -29.53
C GLY A 355 -38.71 -11.31 -30.90
N ASN A 356 -37.58 -10.73 -31.27
CA ASN A 356 -37.18 -10.55 -32.66
C ASN A 356 -35.66 -10.43 -32.76
N VAL A 357 -35.08 -11.36 -33.53
CA VAL A 357 -33.66 -11.44 -33.89
C VAL A 357 -33.47 -10.66 -35.20
N PRO A 358 -32.50 -9.74 -35.30
CA PRO A 358 -31.96 -9.32 -36.58
C PRO A 358 -30.62 -10.02 -36.85
N SER A 359 -30.55 -10.64 -38.02
CA SER A 359 -29.38 -11.26 -38.65
C SER A 359 -28.34 -10.23 -39.14
N GLN A 360 -27.07 -10.49 -38.80
CA GLN A 360 -25.75 -10.22 -39.42
C GLN A 360 -25.51 -9.01 -40.37
N PRO A 361 -24.24 -8.52 -40.44
CA PRO A 361 -23.39 -8.99 -41.54
C PRO A 361 -21.90 -9.25 -41.21
N GLY A 362 -21.44 -10.38 -41.76
CA GLY A 362 -20.09 -10.77 -42.20
C GLY A 362 -18.86 -9.91 -41.89
N TYR A 363 -17.95 -10.49 -41.10
CA TYR A 363 -16.54 -10.11 -41.06
C TYR A 363 -15.80 -10.61 -42.31
N ARG A 364 -15.37 -9.68 -43.16
CA ARG A 364 -14.37 -9.92 -44.22
C ARG A 364 -12.97 -9.94 -43.60
N ARG A 365 -12.19 -10.99 -43.86
CA ARG A 365 -10.74 -11.03 -43.61
C ARG A 365 -10.03 -10.07 -44.58
N PRO A 366 -9.01 -9.30 -44.15
CA PRO A 366 -8.10 -8.65 -45.07
C PRO A 366 -7.06 -9.65 -45.63
N PRO A 367 -6.55 -9.39 -46.84
CA PRO A 367 -5.72 -10.31 -47.61
C PRO A 367 -4.27 -10.37 -47.11
N GLN A 368 -3.67 -11.56 -47.27
CA GLN A 368 -2.24 -11.78 -47.16
C GLN A 368 -1.53 -11.04 -48.31
N GLY A 369 -0.78 -10.00 -47.96
CA GLY A 369 0.17 -9.33 -48.85
C GLY A 369 1.56 -9.90 -48.62
N THR A 370 2.05 -10.67 -49.58
CA THR A 370 3.46 -10.85 -49.90
C THR A 370 4.07 -9.50 -50.27
N PHE A 371 5.28 -9.16 -49.80
CA PHE A 371 6.40 -8.68 -50.61
C PHE A 371 7.60 -8.14 -49.78
N PHE A 372 8.77 -8.28 -50.41
CA PHE A 372 10.04 -7.57 -50.23
C PHE A 372 11.01 -7.99 -49.11
N GLU A 373 11.69 -9.09 -49.43
CA GLU A 373 13.15 -9.25 -49.31
C GLU A 373 13.90 -7.91 -49.50
N THR A 374 14.50 -7.40 -48.43
CA THR A 374 15.49 -6.32 -48.50
C THR A 374 16.77 -6.81 -47.87
N ALA A 375 17.82 -6.88 -48.69
CA ALA A 375 19.14 -7.33 -48.32
C ALA A 375 19.75 -6.42 -47.24
N MET A 376 20.19 -7.04 -46.14
CA MET A 376 21.05 -6.38 -45.15
C MET A 376 22.49 -6.30 -45.68
N PRO A 377 23.18 -5.16 -45.50
CA PRO A 377 24.60 -5.05 -45.84
C PRO A 377 25.45 -5.88 -44.89
N SER A 378 26.37 -6.65 -45.47
CA SER A 378 27.39 -7.46 -44.82
C SER A 378 28.26 -6.65 -43.86
N GLN A 379 28.21 -6.96 -42.56
CA GLN A 379 29.21 -6.50 -41.61
C GLN A 379 30.48 -7.37 -41.67
N PRO A 380 31.69 -6.77 -41.62
CA PRO A 380 32.93 -7.52 -41.63
C PRO A 380 33.31 -8.03 -40.23
N GLY A 381 33.51 -9.34 -40.13
CA GLY A 381 34.66 -9.91 -39.41
C GLY A 381 34.64 -9.94 -37.88
N TYR A 382 33.70 -10.66 -37.25
CA TYR A 382 33.92 -11.19 -35.90
C TYR A 382 34.60 -12.57 -35.97
N ARG A 383 35.92 -12.61 -35.72
CA ARG A 383 36.67 -13.86 -35.50
C ARG A 383 36.20 -14.50 -34.18
N ARG A 384 35.62 -15.70 -34.26
CA ARG A 384 35.38 -16.55 -33.09
C ARG A 384 36.72 -16.99 -32.49
N PRO A 385 36.92 -16.92 -31.17
CA PRO A 385 38.03 -17.63 -30.53
C PRO A 385 37.79 -19.17 -30.60
N PRO A 386 38.85 -19.98 -30.70
CA PRO A 386 38.73 -21.42 -30.79
C PRO A 386 38.22 -22.04 -29.47
N PRO A 387 37.53 -23.18 -29.53
CA PRO A 387 37.03 -23.87 -28.34
C PRO A 387 38.21 -24.39 -27.51
N ARG A 388 38.19 -24.08 -26.20
CA ARG A 388 39.11 -24.67 -25.23
C ARG A 388 38.79 -26.17 -25.10
N THR A 389 39.76 -26.99 -25.48
CA THR A 389 39.82 -28.42 -25.21
C THR A 389 40.04 -28.65 -23.71
N TYR A 390 39.07 -29.25 -23.04
CA TYR A 390 39.27 -29.82 -21.71
C TYR A 390 39.95 -31.18 -21.86
N GLY A 391 41.14 -31.33 -21.28
CA GLY A 391 41.86 -32.60 -21.19
C GLY A 391 41.22 -33.58 -20.20
N PRO A 392 41.53 -34.88 -20.31
CA PRO A 392 40.84 -35.92 -19.55
C PRO A 392 41.37 -36.00 -18.10
N CYS A 393 40.47 -35.83 -17.13
CA CYS A 393 40.77 -36.13 -15.74
C CYS A 393 40.80 -37.65 -15.50
N ARG A 394 41.91 -38.09 -14.93
CA ARG A 394 42.25 -39.44 -14.48
C ARG A 394 41.21 -40.01 -13.52
N ALA A 395 40.83 -41.25 -13.79
CA ALA A 395 40.09 -42.12 -12.88
C ALA A 395 40.93 -42.50 -11.65
N HIS A 396 40.35 -42.38 -10.46
CA HIS A 396 40.74 -43.17 -9.29
C HIS A 396 39.52 -43.90 -8.74
N THR A 397 39.55 -45.21 -8.89
CA THR A 397 38.69 -46.21 -8.27
C THR A 397 39.00 -46.34 -6.78
N ARG A 398 37.97 -46.31 -5.93
CA ARG A 398 37.93 -47.06 -4.65
C ARG A 398 36.48 -47.35 -4.23
N GLN A 399 36.33 -48.52 -3.62
CA GLN A 399 35.15 -49.36 -3.42
C GLN A 399 34.12 -48.90 -2.36
N PRO A 400 32.92 -49.55 -2.28
CA PRO A 400 31.77 -49.07 -1.53
C PRO A 400 31.61 -49.75 -0.16
N HIS A 401 31.13 -48.99 0.85
CA HIS A 401 30.54 -49.55 2.07
C HIS A 401 29.36 -48.72 2.57
N GLY A 402 28.30 -49.43 3.00
CA GLY A 402 27.33 -48.92 3.97
C GLY A 402 25.92 -48.59 3.44
N ARG A 403 25.10 -49.63 3.17
CA ARG A 403 23.63 -49.49 3.12
C ARG A 403 23.08 -49.34 4.53
N VAL A 404 22.29 -48.30 4.78
CA VAL A 404 21.43 -48.19 5.98
C VAL A 404 19.99 -48.50 5.56
N HIS A 405 19.42 -49.54 6.15
CA HIS A 405 18.01 -49.90 6.05
C HIS A 405 17.19 -49.06 7.03
N TYR A 406 16.11 -48.43 6.57
CA TYR A 406 15.04 -47.96 7.45
C TYR A 406 13.83 -48.89 7.29
N THR A 407 13.45 -49.52 8.40
CA THR A 407 12.29 -50.38 8.58
C THR A 407 11.06 -49.53 8.91
N VAL A 408 10.06 -49.55 8.04
CA VAL A 408 8.72 -49.03 8.34
C VAL A 408 7.95 -50.11 9.10
N ARG A 409 7.69 -49.88 10.40
CA ARG A 409 6.80 -50.71 11.21
C ARG A 409 5.41 -50.08 11.24
N GLY A 410 4.47 -50.69 10.52
CA GLY A 410 3.05 -50.52 10.74
C GLY A 410 2.61 -51.33 11.97
N ALA A 411 1.70 -50.76 12.76
CA ALA A 411 0.92 -51.49 13.75
C ALA A 411 -0.52 -50.95 13.75
N PRO A 412 -1.51 -51.80 14.08
CA PRO A 412 -2.88 -51.69 13.57
C PRO A 412 -3.83 -50.94 14.51
N MET A 413 -4.88 -50.37 13.90
CA MET A 413 -6.07 -49.88 14.61
C MET A 413 -6.94 -51.05 15.11
N PRO A 414 -7.56 -50.93 16.31
CA PRO A 414 -8.75 -51.67 16.66
C PRO A 414 -10.02 -50.82 16.44
N ALA A 415 -11.03 -51.47 15.87
CA ALA A 415 -12.38 -50.95 15.74
C ALA A 415 -13.12 -50.96 17.10
N MET A 416 -13.96 -49.96 17.35
CA MET A 416 -15.12 -50.11 18.25
C MET A 416 -16.23 -49.13 17.85
N GLN A 417 -17.40 -49.70 17.57
CA GLN A 417 -18.70 -49.03 17.52
C GLN A 417 -19.08 -48.53 18.91
N GLN A 418 -19.73 -47.36 19.01
CA GLN A 418 -21.00 -47.25 19.72
C GLN A 418 -21.74 -45.92 19.45
N GLN A 419 -23.05 -46.05 19.45
CA GLN A 419 -24.09 -45.05 19.20
C GLN A 419 -24.09 -43.93 20.25
N GLY A 420 -24.47 -42.72 19.84
CA GLY A 420 -24.76 -41.62 20.75
C GLY A 420 -25.50 -40.49 20.05
N SER A 421 -26.83 -40.59 20.03
CA SER A 421 -27.75 -39.52 19.63
C SER A 421 -27.65 -38.34 20.61
N TYR A 422 -27.33 -37.15 20.11
CA TYR A 422 -27.53 -35.90 20.85
C TYR A 422 -28.34 -34.92 19.99
N ARG A 423 -29.63 -34.80 20.33
CA ARG A 423 -30.46 -33.64 20.04
C ARG A 423 -29.93 -32.47 20.85
N THR A 424 -29.57 -31.37 20.20
CA THR A 424 -29.47 -30.05 20.82
C THR A 424 -30.54 -29.15 20.21
N ASN A 425 -31.51 -28.77 21.03
CA ASN A 425 -32.49 -27.74 20.70
C ASN A 425 -31.78 -26.40 20.70
N VAL A 426 -31.77 -25.71 19.56
CA VAL A 426 -31.38 -24.30 19.46
C VAL A 426 -32.60 -23.47 19.81
N GLN A 427 -32.67 -22.98 21.04
CA GLN A 427 -33.51 -21.83 21.38
C GLN A 427 -32.77 -20.56 20.95
N VAL A 428 -33.37 -19.83 20.02
CA VAL A 428 -32.93 -18.49 19.61
C VAL A 428 -33.45 -17.51 20.66
N GLU A 429 -32.58 -17.13 21.60
CA GLU A 429 -32.84 -16.05 22.54
C GLU A 429 -32.30 -14.73 21.97
N ASN A 430 -33.21 -13.90 21.48
CA ASN A 430 -32.93 -12.52 21.05
C ASN A 430 -32.76 -11.63 22.30
N GLN A 431 -31.52 -11.33 22.70
CA GLN A 431 -31.23 -10.22 23.61
C GLN A 431 -30.54 -9.07 22.85
N PRO A 432 -31.03 -7.82 22.97
CA PRO A 432 -30.35 -6.66 22.42
C PRO A 432 -29.16 -6.27 23.31
N SER A 433 -27.98 -6.20 22.71
CA SER A 433 -26.72 -5.78 23.33
C SER A 433 -26.76 -4.29 23.69
N ARG A 434 -27.14 -3.97 24.93
CA ARG A 434 -26.85 -2.68 25.55
C ARG A 434 -25.40 -2.68 26.03
N TYR A 435 -24.52 -1.98 25.31
CA TYR A 435 -23.21 -1.60 25.82
C TYR A 435 -23.40 -0.61 26.97
N ARG A 436 -23.15 -1.06 28.20
CA ARG A 436 -23.05 -0.20 29.39
C ARG A 436 -21.56 0.04 29.63
N ILE A 437 -21.08 1.22 29.28
CA ILE A 437 -19.74 1.66 29.66
C ILE A 437 -19.74 1.83 31.18
N ASP A 438 -18.81 1.17 31.83
CA ASP A 438 -18.62 1.23 33.29
C ASP A 438 -17.91 2.55 33.65
N PRO A 439 -18.61 3.49 34.32
CA PRO A 439 -18.06 4.82 34.62
C PRO A 439 -16.90 4.78 35.63
N ASP A 440 -16.71 3.69 36.38
CA ASP A 440 -15.62 3.58 37.35
C ASP A 440 -14.26 3.23 36.72
N ARG A 441 -14.23 2.94 35.40
CA ARG A 441 -13.00 2.65 34.67
C ARG A 441 -12.27 3.87 34.09
N VAL A 442 -12.97 5.00 33.98
CA VAL A 442 -12.39 6.28 33.50
C VAL A 442 -11.55 6.95 34.59
N ARG A 443 -11.82 6.66 35.87
CA ARG A 443 -11.16 7.32 37.01
C ARG A 443 -9.75 6.79 37.35
N ARG A 444 -9.16 5.94 36.51
CA ARG A 444 -7.88 5.26 36.79
C ARG A 444 -6.77 5.55 35.77
N TYR A 445 -6.96 6.52 34.90
CA TYR A 445 -5.92 7.07 34.04
C TYR A 445 -5.55 8.49 34.46
#